data_AF-A0AAV9CPB9-F1
#
_entry.id   AF-A0AAV9CPB9-F1
#
_cell.length_a   1.000
_cell.length_b   1.000
_cell.length_c   1.000
_cell.angle_alpha   90.00
_cell.angle_beta   90.00
_cell.angle_gamma   90.00
#
_symmetry.space_group_name_H-M   'P 1'
#
loop_
_entity.id
_entity.type
_entity.pdbx_description
1 polymer ?
#
loop_
_entity_poly.entity_id
_entity_poly.type
_entity_poly.pdbx_seq_one_letter_code
_entity_poly.pdbx_strand_id
1 'polypeptide(L)' 'MTLGIGNANFIQLSFDHHRLLGIGSYAIEERKQKLSRYRKKKSKRNFGRKIKYVCRKALANSQPRVRGRFAKTEESEMQA' A
#
# COMPACT_ATOMS: atom_id res chain seq x y z
N MET A 1 -11.02 38.15 -43.80
CA MET A 1 -9.90 37.21 -43.70
C MET A 1 -8.95 37.71 -42.61
N THR A 2 -8.95 37.12 -41.42
CA THR A 2 -7.85 37.26 -40.46
C THR A 2 -7.61 35.88 -39.87
N LEU A 3 -6.48 35.30 -40.27
CA LEU A 3 -6.05 33.95 -39.90
C LEU A 3 -5.72 33.91 -38.41
N GLY A 4 -6.21 32.86 -37.75
CA GLY A 4 -5.99 32.62 -36.34
C GLY A 4 -4.50 32.48 -36.02
N ILE A 5 -4.03 33.32 -35.10
CA ILE A 5 -2.73 33.12 -34.46
C ILE A 5 -2.99 32.22 -33.25
N GLY A 6 -2.86 30.92 -33.51
CA GLY A 6 -2.90 29.87 -32.50
C GLY A 6 -1.81 30.13 -31.47
N ASN A 7 -2.22 30.16 -30.22
CA ASN A 7 -1.43 30.43 -29.03
C ASN A 7 -0.32 29.36 -28.84
N ALA A 8 0.83 29.58 -29.48
CA ALA A 8 2.03 28.73 -29.35
C ALA A 8 2.54 28.64 -27.89
N ASN A 9 2.13 29.59 -27.03
CA ASN A 9 2.53 29.65 -25.63
C ASN A 9 1.78 28.63 -24.73
N PHE A 10 0.61 28.14 -25.14
CA PHE A 10 -0.13 27.11 -24.36
C PHE A 10 0.46 25.71 -24.54
N ILE A 11 0.99 25.43 -25.73
CA ILE A 11 1.63 24.14 -26.05
C ILE A 11 3.05 24.11 -25.46
N GLN A 12 3.77 25.24 -25.43
CA GLN A 12 5.08 25.35 -24.79
C GLN A 12 5.01 25.07 -23.26
N LEU A 13 4.05 25.67 -22.55
CA LEU A 13 3.90 25.52 -21.10
C LEU A 13 3.54 24.08 -20.68
N SER A 14 2.84 23.35 -21.56
CA SER A 14 2.49 21.94 -21.36
C SER A 14 3.66 21.00 -21.70
N PHE A 15 4.49 21.33 -22.68
CA PHE A 15 5.71 20.58 -23.00
C PHE A 15 6.78 20.72 -21.90
N ASP A 16 6.91 21.91 -21.31
CA ASP A 16 7.80 22.16 -20.16
C ASP A 16 7.27 21.56 -18.86
N HIS A 17 5.94 21.55 -18.65
CA HIS A 17 5.35 20.72 -17.59
C HIS A 17 5.67 19.24 -17.81
N HIS A 18 5.64 18.71 -19.02
CA HIS A 18 6.02 17.30 -19.25
C HIS A 18 7.49 16.97 -18.91
N ARG A 19 8.43 17.94 -18.98
CA ARG A 19 9.82 17.78 -18.50
C ARG A 19 10.00 18.02 -17.00
N LEU A 20 9.14 18.82 -16.36
CA LEU A 20 9.24 19.16 -14.93
C LEU A 20 8.29 18.35 -14.01
N LEU A 21 7.31 17.62 -14.56
CA LEU A 21 6.31 16.86 -13.82
C LEU A 21 6.74 15.42 -13.49
N GLY A 22 8.01 15.08 -13.70
CA GLY A 22 8.64 13.93 -13.06
C GLY A 22 8.90 14.25 -11.59
N ILE A 23 7.90 14.07 -10.72
CA ILE A 23 8.17 14.02 -9.28
C ILE A 23 9.01 12.76 -9.03
N GLY A 24 10.33 12.93 -9.02
CA GLY A 24 11.34 11.87 -8.96
C GLY A 24 11.80 11.37 -10.35
N SER A 25 12.83 10.51 -10.36
CA SER A 25 13.55 9.97 -11.53
C SER A 25 12.73 9.04 -12.47
N TYR A 26 11.40 9.11 -12.46
CA TYR A 26 10.53 8.19 -13.21
C TYR A 26 9.97 8.85 -14.46
N ALA A 27 10.06 8.16 -15.60
CA ALA A 27 9.35 8.53 -16.80
C ALA A 27 7.82 8.54 -16.56
N ILE A 28 7.10 9.42 -17.25
CA ILE A 28 5.65 9.64 -17.05
C ILE A 28 4.84 8.33 -17.17
N GLU A 29 5.21 7.47 -18.11
CA GLU A 29 4.55 6.17 -18.31
C GLU A 29 4.80 5.21 -17.14
N GLU A 30 6.01 5.18 -16.58
CA GLU A 30 6.31 4.37 -15.41
C GLU A 30 5.51 4.84 -14.18
N ARG A 31 5.35 6.16 -14.01
CA ARG A 31 4.50 6.74 -12.95
C ARG A 31 3.04 6.33 -13.13
N LYS A 32 2.49 6.42 -14.35
CA LYS A 32 1.11 5.98 -14.67
C LYS A 32 0.91 4.50 -14.34
N GLN A 33 1.85 3.64 -14.70
CA GLN A 33 1.80 2.21 -14.41
C GLN A 33 1.81 1.93 -12.89
N LYS A 34 2.71 2.57 -12.13
CA LYS A 34 2.77 2.45 -10.66
C LYS A 34 1.49 2.92 -9.98
N LEU A 35 0.95 4.06 -10.40
CA LEU A 35 -0.32 4.58 -9.88
C LEU A 35 -1.49 3.64 -10.19
N SER A 36 -1.55 3.09 -11.40
CA SER A 36 -2.56 2.09 -11.78
C SER A 36 -2.47 0.84 -10.89
N ARG A 37 -1.27 0.30 -10.70
CA ARG A 37 -1.02 -0.85 -9.79
C ARG A 37 -1.45 -0.52 -8.36
N TYR A 38 -1.10 0.66 -7.85
CA TYR A 38 -1.49 1.12 -6.52
C TYR A 38 -3.02 1.21 -6.37
N ARG A 39 -3.72 1.85 -7.31
CA ARG A 39 -5.19 1.99 -7.28
C ARG A 39 -5.89 0.62 -7.31
N LYS A 40 -5.45 -0.28 -8.19
CA LYS A 40 -5.94 -1.68 -8.25
C LYS A 40 -5.69 -2.45 -6.95
N LYS A 41 -4.53 -2.26 -6.30
CA LYS A 41 -4.23 -2.88 -5.01
C LYS A 41 -5.05 -2.25 -3.87
N LYS A 42 -5.31 -0.94 -3.91
CA LYS A 42 -6.08 -0.20 -2.91
C LYS A 42 -7.54 -0.68 -2.87
N SER A 43 -8.18 -0.89 -4.02
CA SER A 43 -9.56 -1.39 -4.06
C SER A 43 -9.69 -2.84 -3.57
N LYS A 44 -8.63 -3.64 -3.70
CA LYS A 44 -8.58 -5.05 -3.26
C LYS A 44 -7.96 -5.27 -1.87
N ARG A 45 -7.86 -4.22 -1.05
CA ARG A 45 -7.34 -4.37 0.33
C ARG A 45 -8.31 -5.22 1.15
N ASN A 46 -7.75 -6.07 2.01
CA ASN A 46 -8.54 -6.82 2.98
C ASN A 46 -8.48 -6.11 4.34
N PHE A 47 -9.62 -5.59 4.79
CA PHE A 47 -9.77 -4.94 6.09
C PHE A 47 -10.30 -5.89 7.18
N GLY A 48 -10.87 -7.03 6.76
CA GLY A 48 -11.31 -8.07 7.69
C GLY A 48 -10.12 -8.81 8.29
N ARG A 49 -10.34 -9.43 9.45
CA ARG A 49 -9.33 -10.29 10.07
C ARG A 49 -9.16 -11.55 9.21
N LYS A 50 -7.97 -11.75 8.64
CA LYS A 50 -7.61 -12.95 7.87
C LYS A 50 -6.57 -13.77 8.61
N ILE A 51 -6.85 -15.05 8.83
CA ILE A 51 -5.90 -16.00 9.41
C ILE A 51 -5.17 -16.68 8.26
N LYS A 52 -3.88 -16.37 8.08
CA LYS A 52 -3.08 -16.97 7.00
C LYS A 52 -2.53 -18.35 7.38
N TYR A 53 -2.15 -18.53 8.64
CA TYR A 53 -1.54 -19.76 9.15
C TYR A 53 -2.43 -20.38 10.22
N VAL A 54 -3.28 -21.32 9.80
CA VAL A 54 -4.25 -21.95 10.69
C VAL A 54 -3.55 -22.73 11.81
N CYS A 55 -2.49 -23.50 11.48
CA CYS A 55 -1.75 -24.28 12.46
C CYS A 55 -1.16 -23.42 13.58
N ARG A 56 -0.58 -22.25 13.25
CA ARG A 56 -0.05 -21.31 14.26
C ARG A 56 -1.16 -20.72 15.14
N LYS A 57 -2.36 -20.50 14.58
CA LYS A 57 -3.51 -20.07 15.38
C LYS A 57 -3.99 -21.16 16.33
N ALA A 58 -4.04 -22.42 15.88
CA ALA A 58 -4.39 -23.55 16.74
C ALA A 58 -3.42 -23.66 17.92
N LEU A 59 -2.10 -23.59 17.66
CA LEU A 59 -1.08 -23.58 18.71
C LEU A 59 -1.28 -22.41 19.69
N ALA A 60 -1.50 -21.18 19.19
CA ALA A 60 -1.73 -20.01 20.03
C ALA A 60 -3.04 -20.04 20.84
N ASN A 61 -4.02 -20.83 20.41
CA ASN A 61 -5.28 -21.02 21.12
C ASN A 61 -5.14 -22.05 22.26
N SER A 62 -4.29 -23.06 22.11
CA SER A 62 -4.06 -24.10 23.13
C SER A 62 -3.04 -23.70 24.20
N GLN A 63 -2.23 -22.66 23.97
CA GLN A 63 -1.25 -22.22 24.98
C GLN A 63 -1.91 -21.62 26.24
N PRO A 64 -1.39 -21.91 27.45
CA PRO A 64 -1.87 -21.33 28.70
C PRO A 64 -1.74 -19.80 28.73
N ARG A 65 -2.73 -19.12 29.33
CA ARG A 65 -2.74 -17.65 29.42
C ARG A 65 -3.08 -17.16 30.82
N VAL A 66 -2.39 -16.11 31.25
CA VAL A 66 -2.70 -15.33 32.45
C VAL A 66 -2.97 -13.88 32.02
N ARG A 67 -4.18 -13.38 32.30
CA ARG A 67 -4.63 -12.02 31.92
C ARG A 67 -4.40 -11.68 30.43
N GLY A 68 -4.60 -12.65 29.55
CA GLY A 68 -4.47 -12.51 28.09
C GLY A 68 -3.06 -12.67 27.53
N ARG A 69 -2.03 -12.73 28.39
CA ARG A 69 -0.63 -13.02 28.02
C ARG A 69 -0.38 -14.52 28.09
N PHE A 70 0.53 -15.05 27.28
CA PHE A 70 0.96 -16.45 27.47
C PHE A 70 1.70 -16.58 28.80
N ALA A 71 1.41 -17.65 29.54
CA ALA A 71 2.12 -17.96 30.78
C ALA A 71 3.55 -18.42 30.46
N LYS A 72 4.50 -18.11 31.34
CA LYS A 72 5.85 -18.71 31.28
C LYS A 72 5.80 -20.09 31.94
N THR A 73 6.67 -20.99 31.50
CA THR A 73 6.71 -22.38 32.00
C THR A 73 6.83 -22.42 33.53
N GLU A 74 7.66 -21.56 34.14
CA GLU A 74 7.81 -21.46 35.61
C GLU A 74 6.52 -21.04 36.36
N GLU A 75 5.66 -20.22 35.74
CA GLU A 75 4.38 -19.81 36.35
C GLU A 75 3.28 -20.87 36.15
N SER A 76 3.49 -21.77 35.19
CA SER A 76 2.54 -22.82 34.83
C SER A 76 2.57 -23.98 35.83
N GLU A 77 3.70 -24.17 36.50
CA GLU A 77 3.93 -25.23 37.49
C GLU A 77 3.41 -24.87 38.89
N MET A 78 3.16 -23.58 39.19
CA MET A 78 2.61 -23.15 40.48
C MET A 78 1.06 -23.16 40.55
N GLN A 79 0.38 -23.63 39.50
CA GLN A 79 -1.09 -23.70 39.43
C GLN A 79 -1.60 -25.05 38.92
N ALA A 80 -0.80 -26.11 39.11
CA ALA A 80 -1.22 -27.50 38.91
C ALA A 80 -1.74 -28.09 40.22
#